data_AF-A0A1Q7T8F1-F1
#
_entry.id   AF-A0A1Q7T8F1-F1
#
_cell.length_a   1.000
_cell.length_b   1.000
_cell.length_c   1.000
_cell.angle_alpha   90.00
_cell.angle_beta   90.00
_cell.angle_gamma   90.00
#
_symmetry.space_group_name_H-M   'P 1'
#
loop_
_entity.id
_entity.type
_entity.pdbx_description
1 polymer ?
#
loop_
_entity_poly.entity_id
_entity_poly.type
_entity_poly.pdbx_seq_one_letter_code
_entity_poly.pdbx_strand_id
1 'polypeptide(L)'
;MPGHKSHRLGVDMDIRPMRNDGKQGPITFRSPTYSRALTQELVRFIRANGILRVQYIFFNDPAIQDVQPWPNHDDHLHVRFFPPRGTSPAPTPSPSTRRPVLRRGSRGGAVGDLQARLNMWLMAQGAQSGLGQLAVDGVFGSRTQDVVRAYQQAQGLRVDGVVGSQTWARLLQSRPSPLPRPPQPTPQPPLPPSPSAVPALIEPPLHQLPEATLFVDIRLGSEGRARPMTGIFIPENYHTMPSVDLILYLHGFKTPKIRATPANPHPQQPPDPGWSINWYWHQPIRAFREGVNNGQKNVILVAPTLGQFSASGALTQAGGFDRYIDQVMAALTTYGPYIGQSPTVGNIILASHSGGGYPMRVLALSNQRYTPLIRECWGFDCTYNTGDDTEWAQWARRNPGARLYIYYIRKSGTARLAESLQREGVSNLTVVALPLPRQSIVHDQVPITYWLPRIQGASFLLAR
;
A
#
# COMPACT_ATOMS: atom_id res chain seq x y z
N MET A 1 33.07 -7.39 -23.60
CA MET A 1 34.14 -6.37 -23.70
C MET A 1 35.24 -6.68 -22.67
N PRO A 2 36.53 -6.56 -23.02
CA PRO A 2 37.61 -6.51 -22.04
C PRO A 2 37.39 -5.27 -21.17
N GLY A 3 36.92 -5.46 -19.93
CA GLY A 3 36.54 -4.37 -19.02
C GLY A 3 35.66 -4.79 -17.85
N HIS A 4 34.77 -5.78 -18.02
CA HIS A 4 33.78 -6.16 -16.99
C HIS A 4 34.32 -6.99 -15.81
N LYS A 5 35.65 -7.03 -15.56
CA LYS A 5 36.17 -7.68 -14.34
C LYS A 5 35.79 -6.88 -13.09
N SER A 6 35.59 -5.57 -13.22
CA SER A 6 35.27 -4.66 -12.11
C SER A 6 33.83 -4.80 -11.60
N HIS A 7 32.85 -5.10 -12.47
CA HIS A 7 31.43 -5.27 -12.10
C HIS A 7 31.19 -6.40 -11.09
N ARG A 8 32.16 -7.31 -10.94
CA ARG A 8 32.13 -8.41 -9.97
C ARG A 8 32.22 -7.92 -8.52
N LEU A 9 32.74 -6.72 -8.32
CA LEU A 9 32.86 -6.08 -7.01
C LEU A 9 31.61 -5.29 -6.63
N GLY A 10 30.64 -5.16 -7.55
CA GLY A 10 29.36 -4.47 -7.29
C GLY A 10 29.48 -2.96 -7.10
N VAL A 11 30.60 -2.35 -7.52
CA VAL A 11 30.85 -0.90 -7.40
C VAL A 11 30.93 -0.18 -8.76
N ASP A 12 30.70 -0.90 -9.85
CA ASP A 12 30.71 -0.37 -11.22
C ASP A 12 29.33 -0.56 -11.86
N MET A 13 28.92 0.40 -12.69
CA MET A 13 27.60 0.42 -13.34
C MET A 13 27.70 1.05 -14.74
N ASP A 14 27.13 0.39 -15.75
CA ASP A 14 27.00 0.94 -17.10
C ASP A 14 25.60 1.50 -17.32
N ILE A 15 25.50 2.74 -17.78
CA ILE A 15 24.24 3.42 -18.10
C ILE A 15 24.25 3.88 -19.56
N ARG A 16 23.17 3.62 -20.32
CA ARG A 16 23.04 4.14 -21.69
C ARG A 16 22.85 5.66 -21.69
N PRO A 17 23.42 6.41 -22.65
CA PRO A 17 23.17 7.84 -22.81
C PRO A 17 21.71 8.11 -23.16
N MET A 18 21.23 9.30 -22.83
CA MET A 18 19.82 9.66 -22.99
C MET A 18 19.46 9.92 -24.45
N ARG A 19 18.26 9.50 -24.86
CA ARG A 19 17.68 9.77 -26.19
C ARG A 19 16.69 10.93 -26.12
N ASN A 20 16.49 11.66 -27.20
CA ASN A 20 15.46 12.71 -27.32
C ASN A 20 14.23 12.29 -28.16
N ASP A 21 14.18 11.04 -28.62
CA ASP A 21 13.15 10.54 -29.54
C ASP A 21 12.09 9.65 -28.88
N GLY A 22 12.16 9.48 -27.55
CA GLY A 22 11.23 8.66 -26.77
C GLY A 22 11.34 7.14 -27.00
N LYS A 23 12.32 6.68 -27.79
CA LYS A 23 12.52 5.26 -28.09
C LYS A 23 13.49 4.62 -27.08
N GLN A 24 13.46 3.28 -26.99
CA GLN A 24 14.43 2.49 -26.22
C GLN A 24 15.34 1.72 -27.19
N GLY A 25 16.64 1.65 -26.91
CA GLY A 25 17.58 0.88 -27.71
C GLY A 25 19.03 1.37 -27.62
N PRO A 26 19.99 0.68 -28.28
CA PRO A 26 21.38 1.10 -28.35
C PRO A 26 21.53 2.53 -28.89
N ILE A 27 22.49 3.28 -28.36
CA ILE A 27 22.78 4.64 -28.81
C ILE A 27 24.24 4.99 -28.55
N THR A 28 24.83 5.81 -29.42
CA THR A 28 26.15 6.43 -29.22
C THR A 28 26.01 7.95 -29.15
N PHE A 29 26.96 8.66 -28.55
CA PHE A 29 26.91 10.13 -28.46
C PHE A 29 26.98 10.84 -29.82
N ARG A 30 27.32 10.11 -30.89
CA ARG A 30 27.32 10.60 -32.28
C ARG A 30 25.95 10.48 -32.96
N SER A 31 24.98 9.83 -32.32
CA SER A 31 23.65 9.63 -32.89
C SER A 31 22.86 10.95 -32.99
N PRO A 32 22.10 11.19 -34.07
CA PRO A 32 21.23 12.38 -34.16
C PRO A 32 20.11 12.37 -33.12
N THR A 33 19.76 11.19 -32.59
CA THR A 33 18.73 11.01 -31.55
C THR A 33 19.28 11.02 -30.13
N TYR A 34 20.58 11.31 -29.97
CA TYR A 34 21.23 11.42 -28.66
C TYR A 34 20.96 12.80 -28.06
N SER A 35 20.52 12.80 -26.80
CA SER A 35 20.27 14.01 -26.04
C SER A 35 21.46 14.30 -25.13
N ARG A 36 22.33 15.20 -25.58
CA ARG A 36 23.45 15.71 -24.78
C ARG A 36 22.98 16.39 -23.51
N ALA A 37 21.95 17.24 -23.59
CA ALA A 37 21.42 17.96 -22.43
C ALA A 37 20.89 17.00 -21.35
N LEU A 38 20.07 16.01 -21.73
CA LEU A 38 19.56 15.02 -20.77
C LEU A 38 20.66 14.12 -20.21
N THR A 39 21.68 13.81 -21.02
CA THR A 39 22.83 13.03 -20.55
C THR A 39 23.70 13.83 -19.57
N GLN A 40 23.82 15.15 -19.74
CA GLN A 40 24.46 16.03 -18.77
C GLN A 40 23.70 16.10 -17.45
N GLU A 41 22.36 16.17 -17.50
CA GLU A 41 21.51 16.07 -16.30
C GLU A 41 21.66 14.73 -15.60
N LEU A 42 21.73 13.63 -16.37
CA LEU A 42 21.99 12.30 -15.83
C LEU A 42 23.36 12.22 -15.15
N VAL A 43 24.42 12.78 -15.74
CA VAL A 43 25.75 12.85 -15.10
C VAL A 43 25.71 13.67 -13.81
N ARG A 44 25.05 14.83 -13.83
CA ARG A 44 24.86 15.67 -12.64
C ARG A 44 24.12 14.91 -11.56
N PHE A 45 23.05 14.21 -11.90
CA PHE A 45 22.30 13.35 -10.98
C PHE A 45 23.18 12.22 -10.41
N ILE A 46 23.95 11.53 -11.26
CA ILE A 46 24.86 10.46 -10.82
C ILE A 46 25.92 11.02 -9.88
N ARG A 47 26.52 12.18 -10.15
CA ARG A 47 27.51 12.79 -9.24
C ARG A 47 26.87 13.29 -7.94
N ALA A 48 25.65 13.83 -8.02
CA ALA A 48 24.90 14.38 -6.88
C ALA A 48 24.10 13.32 -6.10
N ASN A 49 24.18 12.04 -6.45
CA ASN A 49 23.31 10.98 -5.92
C ASN A 49 23.35 10.84 -4.39
N GLY A 50 24.36 11.42 -3.71
CA GLY A 50 24.44 11.58 -2.25
C GLY A 50 24.55 10.29 -1.44
N ILE A 51 24.41 9.14 -2.10
CA ILE A 51 24.33 7.81 -1.50
C ILE A 51 25.66 7.07 -1.72
N LEU A 52 26.16 7.06 -2.95
CA LEU A 52 27.43 6.45 -3.31
C LEU A 52 28.36 7.52 -3.90
N ARG A 53 29.53 7.73 -3.27
CA ARG A 53 30.53 8.65 -3.80
C ARG A 53 31.06 8.10 -5.12
N VAL A 54 30.89 8.85 -6.19
CA VAL A 54 31.40 8.50 -7.52
C VAL A 54 32.91 8.75 -7.55
N GLN A 55 33.66 7.69 -7.82
CA GLN A 55 35.10 7.75 -8.05
C GLN A 55 35.39 8.33 -9.43
N TYR A 56 34.80 7.78 -10.48
CA TYR A 56 34.89 8.30 -11.85
C TYR A 56 33.66 7.91 -12.68
N ILE A 57 33.47 8.61 -13.79
CA ILE A 57 32.51 8.26 -14.83
C ILE A 57 33.26 8.29 -16.15
N PHE A 58 33.30 7.18 -16.90
CA PHE A 58 33.83 7.18 -18.25
C PHE A 58 32.73 7.41 -19.28
N PHE A 59 32.92 8.39 -20.16
CA PHE A 59 32.06 8.65 -21.32
C PHE A 59 32.77 9.55 -22.34
N ASN A 60 32.64 9.28 -23.64
CA ASN A 60 33.48 9.88 -24.67
C ASN A 60 32.91 11.15 -25.34
N ASP A 61 31.73 11.62 -24.96
CA ASP A 61 31.21 12.91 -25.47
C ASP A 61 32.02 14.09 -24.90
N PRO A 62 32.83 14.81 -25.70
CA PRO A 62 33.74 15.83 -25.19
C PRO A 62 33.03 17.05 -24.62
N ALA A 63 31.73 17.20 -24.89
CA ALA A 63 30.92 18.32 -24.40
C ALA A 63 30.18 18.01 -23.08
N ILE A 64 30.28 16.78 -22.56
CA ILE A 64 29.75 16.43 -21.24
C ILE A 64 30.79 16.73 -20.17
N GLN A 65 30.40 17.48 -19.15
CA GLN A 65 31.21 17.81 -17.99
C GLN A 65 31.18 16.68 -16.94
N ASP A 66 32.22 16.61 -16.10
CA ASP A 66 32.38 15.66 -14.98
C ASP A 66 32.48 14.16 -15.35
N VAL A 67 32.86 13.89 -16.60
CA VAL A 67 33.22 12.56 -17.13
C VAL A 67 34.66 12.54 -17.63
N GLN A 68 35.20 11.34 -17.84
CA GLN A 68 36.53 11.12 -18.39
C GLN A 68 36.42 10.27 -19.67
N PRO A 69 37.13 10.58 -20.75
CA PRO A 69 37.13 9.72 -21.93
C PRO A 69 37.92 8.43 -21.66
N TRP A 70 37.43 7.32 -22.18
CA TRP A 70 38.12 6.02 -22.16
C TRP A 70 37.76 5.20 -23.41
N PRO A 71 38.68 4.41 -24.00
CA PRO A 71 38.36 3.59 -25.17
C PRO A 71 37.07 2.76 -24.99
N ASN A 72 36.23 2.73 -26.02
CA ASN A 72 34.96 2.00 -26.08
C ASN A 72 33.82 2.52 -25.17
N HIS A 73 33.82 3.80 -24.80
CA HIS A 73 32.76 4.44 -24.00
C HIS A 73 31.95 5.47 -24.80
N ASP A 74 31.73 5.21 -26.09
CA ASP A 74 30.92 6.06 -26.96
C ASP A 74 29.41 5.84 -26.75
N ASP A 75 29.04 4.70 -26.14
CA ASP A 75 27.68 4.17 -26.14
C ASP A 75 27.10 3.88 -24.74
N HIS A 76 27.87 4.17 -23.68
CA HIS A 76 27.48 4.06 -22.28
C HIS A 76 28.36 4.91 -21.36
N LEU A 77 27.78 5.37 -20.26
CA LEU A 77 28.48 5.92 -19.11
C LEU A 77 28.87 4.79 -18.16
N HIS A 78 30.16 4.58 -17.94
CA HIS A 78 30.65 3.63 -16.95
C HIS A 78 30.96 4.35 -15.65
N VAL A 79 30.14 4.12 -14.62
CA VAL A 79 30.22 4.79 -13.33
C VAL A 79 30.88 3.87 -12.32
N ARG A 80 31.96 4.33 -11.68
CA ARG A 80 32.54 3.65 -10.51
C ARG A 80 32.28 4.42 -9.23
N PHE A 81 31.92 3.69 -8.18
CA PHE A 81 31.76 4.22 -6.84
C PHE A 81 32.91 3.78 -5.91
N PHE A 82 33.20 4.58 -4.89
CA PHE A 82 34.10 4.15 -3.82
C PHE A 82 33.45 3.01 -3.02
N PRO A 83 34.22 1.95 -2.66
CA PRO A 83 33.73 0.92 -1.75
C PRO A 83 33.47 1.52 -0.35
N PRO A 84 32.48 0.99 0.41
CA PRO A 84 32.19 1.50 1.77
C PRO A 84 33.41 1.31 2.69
N ARG A 85 33.83 2.37 3.40
CA ARG A 85 34.90 2.28 4.41
C ARG A 85 34.37 1.56 5.65
N GLY A 86 35.10 0.55 6.14
CA GLY A 86 34.76 -0.16 7.38
C GLY A 86 35.59 0.30 8.59
N THR A 87 35.01 0.25 9.80
CA THR A 87 35.64 -0.15 11.10
C THR A 87 34.63 -0.08 12.29
N SER A 88 34.41 -1.24 12.94
CA SER A 88 34.36 -1.61 14.41
C SER A 88 33.50 -0.88 15.51
N PRO A 89 33.24 -1.48 16.71
CA PRO A 89 31.86 -1.83 17.15
C PRO A 89 31.28 -1.20 18.46
N ALA A 90 29.95 -1.41 18.62
CA ALA A 90 29.07 -1.46 19.84
C ALA A 90 28.60 -0.10 20.47
N PRO A 91 27.38 0.02 21.08
CA PRO A 91 26.69 -0.96 21.93
C PRO A 91 25.23 -1.34 21.58
N THR A 92 24.80 -2.46 22.15
CA THR A 92 23.48 -3.14 22.04
C THR A 92 22.31 -2.36 22.63
N PRO A 93 21.10 -2.48 22.02
CA PRO A 93 19.93 -2.88 22.82
C PRO A 93 18.98 -3.93 22.16
N SER A 94 18.40 -4.73 23.05
CA SER A 94 17.28 -5.70 23.11
C SER A 94 16.33 -6.02 21.92
N PRO A 95 15.67 -7.22 21.94
CA PRO A 95 15.23 -7.93 20.74
C PRO A 95 13.83 -7.49 20.26
N SER A 96 13.76 -7.01 19.01
CA SER A 96 12.56 -7.11 18.19
C SER A 96 12.87 -8.00 16.99
N THR A 97 11.98 -8.94 16.74
CA THR A 97 12.18 -10.18 15.97
C THR A 97 12.64 -9.97 14.53
N ARG A 98 13.90 -10.31 14.22
CA ARG A 98 14.40 -10.50 12.86
C ARG A 98 13.66 -11.68 12.24
N ARG A 99 13.01 -11.49 11.08
CA ARG A 99 12.33 -12.60 10.37
C ARG A 99 13.33 -13.72 10.07
N PRO A 100 12.93 -14.99 10.25
CA PRO A 100 13.84 -16.14 10.12
C PRO A 100 14.30 -16.35 8.68
N VAL A 101 15.50 -16.90 8.51
CA VAL A 101 15.94 -17.39 7.20
C VAL A 101 15.19 -18.67 6.87
N LEU A 102 14.49 -18.70 5.74
CA LEU A 102 13.72 -19.88 5.31
C LEU A 102 14.36 -20.55 4.10
N ARG A 103 14.35 -21.88 4.07
CA ARG A 103 14.87 -22.71 2.97
C ARG A 103 14.13 -24.04 2.93
N ARG A 104 14.37 -24.87 1.91
CA ARG A 104 13.76 -26.20 1.81
C ARG A 104 13.94 -26.98 3.13
N GLY A 105 12.84 -27.53 3.65
CA GLY A 105 12.78 -28.21 4.94
C GLY A 105 12.37 -27.33 6.13
N SER A 106 12.37 -26.00 6.00
CA SER A 106 11.78 -25.09 6.99
C SER A 106 10.27 -25.34 7.12
N ARG A 107 9.73 -25.23 8.34
CA ARG A 107 8.30 -25.37 8.62
C ARG A 107 7.79 -24.27 9.58
N GLY A 108 6.48 -24.02 9.59
CA GLY A 108 5.80 -23.13 10.54
C GLY A 108 5.33 -21.79 9.95
N GLY A 109 4.77 -20.92 10.80
CA GLY A 109 4.03 -19.72 10.38
C GLY A 109 4.79 -18.75 9.47
N ALA A 110 6.12 -18.62 9.64
CA ALA A 110 6.94 -17.78 8.76
C ALA A 110 7.00 -18.30 7.31
N VAL A 111 6.98 -19.63 7.11
CA VAL A 111 6.90 -20.25 5.78
C VAL A 111 5.52 -19.99 5.17
N GLY A 112 4.46 -20.03 5.99
CA GLY A 112 3.12 -19.66 5.56
C GLY A 112 3.02 -18.22 5.06
N ASP A 113 3.57 -17.25 5.78
CA ASP A 113 3.60 -15.85 5.34
C ASP A 113 4.43 -15.65 4.07
N LEU A 114 5.57 -16.34 3.92
CA LEU A 114 6.33 -16.35 2.67
C LEU A 114 5.49 -16.86 1.50
N GLN A 115 4.87 -18.04 1.64
CA GLN A 115 4.05 -18.67 0.60
C GLN A 115 2.86 -17.78 0.20
N ALA A 116 2.22 -17.10 1.16
CA ALA A 116 1.15 -16.12 0.90
C ALA A 116 1.63 -14.95 0.03
N ARG A 117 2.79 -14.37 0.39
CA ARG A 117 3.37 -13.23 -0.35
C ARG A 117 3.85 -13.61 -1.74
N LEU A 118 4.41 -14.81 -1.90
CA LEU A 118 4.76 -15.35 -3.20
C LEU A 118 3.52 -15.62 -4.06
N ASN A 119 2.43 -16.12 -3.47
CA ASN A 119 1.16 -16.28 -4.20
C ASN A 119 0.59 -14.93 -4.64
N MET A 120 0.67 -13.89 -3.80
CA MET A 120 0.29 -12.53 -4.21
C MET A 120 1.14 -12.02 -5.38
N TRP A 121 2.45 -12.27 -5.36
CA TRP A 121 3.32 -11.96 -6.48
C TRP A 121 2.99 -12.77 -7.74
N LEU A 122 2.73 -14.08 -7.62
CA LEU A 122 2.34 -14.95 -8.74
C LEU A 122 1.03 -14.47 -9.40
N MET A 123 0.02 -14.08 -8.61
CA MET A 123 -1.23 -13.54 -9.14
C MET A 123 -1.02 -12.23 -9.91
N ALA A 124 -0.11 -11.36 -9.46
CA ALA A 124 0.23 -10.12 -10.16
C ALA A 124 0.93 -10.34 -11.52
N GLN A 125 1.56 -11.50 -11.72
CA GLN A 125 2.21 -11.88 -12.99
C GLN A 125 1.26 -12.54 -14.01
N GLY A 126 0.04 -12.92 -13.60
CA GLY A 126 -0.93 -13.60 -14.47
C GLY A 126 -0.49 -15.00 -14.96
N ALA A 127 -1.12 -15.50 -16.02
CA ALA A 127 -0.84 -16.83 -16.60
C ALA A 127 0.56 -16.99 -17.23
N GLN A 128 1.39 -15.93 -17.22
CA GLN A 128 2.69 -15.91 -17.90
C GLN A 128 3.83 -16.57 -17.13
N SER A 129 3.65 -16.91 -15.85
CA SER A 129 4.72 -17.51 -15.05
C SER A 129 4.89 -19.02 -15.27
N GLY A 130 3.87 -19.71 -15.81
CA GLY A 130 3.85 -21.19 -15.92
C GLY A 130 3.88 -21.92 -14.56
N LEU A 131 3.92 -21.18 -13.44
CA LEU A 131 4.03 -21.69 -12.08
C LEU A 131 2.65 -21.59 -11.40
N GLY A 132 2.05 -22.74 -11.11
CA GLY A 132 0.77 -22.81 -10.39
C GLY A 132 0.88 -22.30 -8.95
N GLN A 133 -0.25 -21.88 -8.38
CA GLN A 133 -0.35 -21.36 -7.01
C GLN A 133 0.28 -22.34 -6.00
N LEU A 134 1.02 -21.81 -5.02
CA LEU A 134 1.56 -22.60 -3.92
C LEU A 134 0.44 -22.96 -2.93
N ALA A 135 0.41 -24.21 -2.49
CA ALA A 135 -0.26 -24.56 -1.26
C ALA A 135 0.43 -23.81 -0.11
N VAL A 136 -0.35 -23.15 0.75
CA VAL A 136 0.20 -22.44 1.91
C VAL A 136 0.05 -23.30 3.15
N ASP A 137 0.85 -24.36 3.19
CA ASP A 137 0.84 -25.41 4.21
C ASP A 137 1.87 -25.17 5.32
N GLY A 138 2.63 -24.08 5.24
CA GLY A 138 3.72 -23.78 6.17
C GLY A 138 4.89 -24.76 6.02
N VAL A 139 5.00 -25.49 4.91
CA VAL A 139 6.09 -26.42 4.61
C VAL A 139 6.88 -25.91 3.40
N PHE A 140 8.17 -25.62 3.60
CA PHE A 140 9.03 -25.15 2.52
C PHE A 140 9.49 -26.36 1.71
N GLY A 141 8.63 -26.83 0.80
CA GLY A 141 8.89 -27.95 -0.11
C GLY A 141 9.60 -27.52 -1.40
N SER A 142 9.75 -28.46 -2.33
CA SER A 142 10.35 -28.21 -3.65
C SER A 142 9.64 -27.10 -4.41
N ARG A 143 8.31 -27.15 -4.47
CA ARG A 143 7.49 -26.13 -5.16
C ARG A 143 7.70 -24.72 -4.59
N THR A 144 7.77 -24.58 -3.26
CA THR A 144 8.03 -23.26 -2.63
C THR A 144 9.41 -22.74 -2.98
N GLN A 145 10.42 -23.60 -3.06
CA GLN A 145 11.76 -23.21 -3.48
C GLN A 145 11.80 -22.72 -4.93
N ASP A 146 11.08 -23.40 -5.83
CA ASP A 146 11.03 -23.03 -7.25
C ASP A 146 10.39 -21.65 -7.44
N VAL A 147 9.32 -21.38 -6.70
CA VAL A 147 8.65 -20.06 -6.72
C VAL A 147 9.50 -18.98 -6.02
N VAL A 148 10.25 -19.30 -4.95
CA VAL A 148 11.21 -18.37 -4.35
C VAL A 148 12.30 -18.02 -5.36
N ARG A 149 12.81 -18.99 -6.12
CA ARG A 149 13.81 -18.75 -7.16
C ARG A 149 13.26 -17.88 -8.28
N ALA A 150 12.06 -18.18 -8.76
CA ALA A 150 11.38 -17.36 -9.76
C ALA A 150 11.13 -15.94 -9.26
N TYR A 151 10.73 -15.78 -7.99
CA TYR A 151 10.56 -14.49 -7.36
C TYR A 151 11.89 -13.73 -7.24
N GLN A 152 12.94 -14.38 -6.72
CA GLN A 152 14.27 -13.79 -6.60
C GLN A 152 14.79 -13.35 -7.97
N GLN A 153 14.61 -14.18 -9.00
CA GLN A 153 14.98 -13.86 -10.37
C GLN A 153 14.22 -12.62 -10.88
N ALA A 154 12.90 -12.58 -10.68
CA ALA A 154 12.07 -11.44 -11.10
C ALA A 154 12.33 -10.17 -10.28
N GLN A 155 12.87 -10.29 -9.07
CA GLN A 155 13.21 -9.16 -8.20
C GLN A 155 14.69 -8.74 -8.27
N GLY A 156 15.49 -9.38 -9.13
CA GLY A 156 16.92 -9.12 -9.26
C GLY A 156 17.72 -9.47 -8.00
N LEU A 157 17.24 -10.44 -7.21
CA LEU A 157 17.92 -10.97 -6.03
C LEU A 157 18.77 -12.18 -6.42
N ARG A 158 19.69 -12.57 -5.52
CA ARG A 158 20.40 -13.85 -5.63
C ARG A 158 19.37 -15.00 -5.70
N VAL A 159 19.44 -15.80 -6.77
CA VAL A 159 18.53 -16.92 -7.04
C VAL A 159 19.05 -18.19 -6.38
N ASP A 160 19.03 -18.23 -5.05
CA ASP A 160 19.48 -19.39 -4.28
C ASP A 160 18.32 -20.26 -3.77
N GLY A 161 17.07 -19.76 -3.84
CA GLY A 161 15.90 -20.43 -3.28
C GLY A 161 15.84 -20.33 -1.76
N VAL A 162 16.58 -19.41 -1.14
CA VAL A 162 16.62 -19.16 0.30
C VAL A 162 16.07 -17.78 0.61
N VAL A 163 15.09 -17.72 1.50
CA VAL A 163 14.45 -16.47 1.90
C VAL A 163 15.18 -15.90 3.10
N GLY A 164 16.25 -15.16 2.81
CA GLY A 164 16.99 -14.36 3.77
C GLY A 164 16.37 -12.96 3.95
N SER A 165 17.04 -12.13 4.75
CA SER A 165 16.60 -10.76 5.05
C SER A 165 16.35 -9.91 3.80
N GLN A 166 17.09 -10.11 2.72
CA GLN A 166 16.92 -9.39 1.45
C GLN A 166 15.67 -9.82 0.70
N THR A 167 15.41 -11.12 0.61
CA THR A 167 14.18 -11.64 0.01
C THR A 167 12.96 -11.24 0.84
N TRP A 168 13.06 -11.29 2.17
CA TRP A 168 12.04 -10.77 3.07
C TRP A 168 11.81 -9.27 2.86
N ALA A 169 12.87 -8.46 2.84
CA ALA A 169 12.76 -7.03 2.61
C ALA A 169 12.06 -6.73 1.28
N ARG A 170 12.34 -7.49 0.22
CA ARG A 170 11.69 -7.32 -1.08
C ARG A 170 10.22 -7.75 -1.09
N LEU A 171 9.88 -8.82 -0.37
CA LEU A 171 8.50 -9.29 -0.17
C LEU A 171 7.67 -8.37 0.74
N LEU A 172 8.34 -7.55 1.56
CA LEU A 172 7.73 -6.67 2.56
C LEU A 172 7.73 -5.18 2.15
N GLN A 173 8.56 -4.77 1.20
CA GLN A 173 8.68 -3.39 0.76
C GLN A 173 7.98 -3.14 -0.58
N SER A 174 6.88 -2.40 -0.52
CA SER A 174 6.37 -1.58 -1.61
C SER A 174 6.96 -0.15 -1.61
N ARG A 175 8.13 0.10 -0.97
CA ARG A 175 9.20 1.10 -1.28
C ARG A 175 10.17 1.30 -0.09
N PRO A 176 11.39 1.86 -0.32
CA PRO A 176 12.43 2.10 0.70
C PRO A 176 12.26 3.44 1.42
N SER A 177 12.67 3.49 2.70
CA SER A 177 12.81 4.72 3.51
C SER A 177 14.27 5.24 3.55
N PRO A 178 14.50 6.54 3.83
CA PRO A 178 15.83 7.17 3.91
C PRO A 178 16.48 7.05 5.32
N LEU A 179 17.80 7.23 5.39
CA LEU A 179 18.61 7.40 6.61
C LEU A 179 19.32 8.79 6.63
N PRO A 180 19.85 9.26 7.79
CA PRO A 180 19.86 10.67 8.24
C PRO A 180 21.08 11.51 7.80
N ARG A 181 20.97 12.84 7.93
CA ARG A 181 22.03 13.85 7.68
C ARG A 181 22.82 14.22 8.97
N PRO A 182 24.09 14.67 8.87
CA PRO A 182 24.88 15.24 9.98
C PRO A 182 24.47 16.70 10.33
N PRO A 183 24.93 17.26 11.48
CA PRO A 183 24.28 18.39 12.16
C PRO A 183 24.65 19.76 11.56
N GLN A 184 23.66 20.64 11.45
CA GLN A 184 23.85 22.10 11.33
C GLN A 184 23.39 22.77 12.64
N PRO A 185 23.99 23.92 13.02
CA PRO A 185 23.59 24.66 14.23
C PRO A 185 22.10 24.98 14.18
N THR A 186 21.41 24.67 15.28
CA THR A 186 19.95 24.63 15.42
C THR A 186 19.29 26.02 15.38
N PRO A 187 18.46 26.36 14.38
CA PRO A 187 17.12 26.81 14.68
C PRO A 187 16.33 25.58 15.17
N GLN A 188 15.54 25.75 16.22
CA GLN A 188 14.71 24.67 16.76
C GLN A 188 13.98 23.94 15.62
N PRO A 189 14.02 22.59 15.58
CA PRO A 189 13.17 21.84 14.67
C PRO A 189 11.73 22.33 14.89
N PRO A 190 10.94 22.61 13.84
CA PRO A 190 9.50 22.63 14.05
C PRO A 190 9.19 21.28 14.71
N LEU A 191 8.57 21.34 15.88
CA LEU A 191 8.15 20.16 16.63
C LEU A 191 7.55 19.16 15.63
N PRO A 192 7.76 17.84 15.79
CA PRO A 192 6.93 16.87 15.07
C PRO A 192 5.49 17.37 15.18
N PRO A 193 4.70 17.45 14.08
CA PRO A 193 3.32 17.88 14.20
C PRO A 193 2.75 17.07 15.34
N SER A 194 2.27 17.76 16.37
CA SER A 194 1.80 17.13 17.60
C SER A 194 0.93 15.93 17.22
N PRO A 195 0.81 14.89 18.05
CA PRO A 195 -0.15 13.80 17.84
C PRO A 195 -1.63 14.23 17.74
N SER A 196 -1.91 15.53 17.55
CA SER A 196 -3.20 16.16 17.32
C SER A 196 -3.11 17.32 16.31
N ALA A 197 -2.10 17.37 15.45
CA ALA A 197 -2.02 18.41 14.44
C ALA A 197 -3.15 18.26 13.43
N VAL A 198 -3.97 19.30 13.34
CA VAL A 198 -5.06 19.40 12.36
C VAL A 198 -4.46 19.23 10.96
N PRO A 199 -4.83 18.19 10.20
CA PRO A 199 -4.30 17.98 8.86
C PRO A 199 -4.84 19.07 7.92
N ALA A 200 -4.00 19.60 7.04
CA ALA A 200 -4.41 20.67 6.13
C ALA A 200 -5.51 20.21 5.16
N LEU A 201 -6.48 21.08 4.89
CA LEU A 201 -7.44 20.87 3.80
C LEU A 201 -6.72 20.92 2.45
N ILE A 202 -7.01 19.94 1.60
CA ILE A 202 -6.42 19.80 0.27
C ILE A 202 -7.11 20.71 -0.75
N GLU A 203 -8.42 20.88 -0.62
CA GLU A 203 -9.29 21.76 -1.40
C GLU A 203 -10.37 22.31 -0.46
N PRO A 204 -10.90 23.54 -0.66
CA PRO A 204 -12.03 24.02 0.11
C PRO A 204 -13.24 23.09 -0.09
N PRO A 205 -14.06 22.85 0.94
CA PRO A 205 -15.24 21.98 0.80
C PRO A 205 -16.09 22.48 -0.37
N LEU A 206 -16.42 21.58 -1.30
CA LEU A 206 -17.42 21.86 -2.33
C LEU A 206 -18.77 22.03 -1.61
N HIS A 207 -19.10 23.29 -1.30
CA HIS A 207 -20.34 23.80 -0.72
C HIS A 207 -20.52 23.64 0.80
N GLN A 208 -21.05 24.71 1.40
CA GLN A 208 -21.22 24.97 2.83
C GLN A 208 -22.40 24.20 3.48
N LEU A 209 -22.64 22.92 3.13
CA LEU A 209 -23.88 22.20 3.49
C LEU A 209 -23.72 20.65 3.60
N PRO A 210 -24.71 19.91 4.16
CA PRO A 210 -24.54 18.63 4.89
C PRO A 210 -24.11 17.37 4.12
N GLU A 211 -23.74 17.45 2.84
CA GLU A 211 -23.06 16.37 2.09
C GLU A 211 -21.55 16.62 1.91
N ALA A 212 -20.90 17.09 2.96
CA ALA A 212 -19.51 17.50 2.84
C ALA A 212 -18.56 16.29 2.83
N THR A 213 -17.72 16.22 1.78
CA THR A 213 -16.49 15.44 1.85
C THR A 213 -15.33 16.37 2.17
N LEU A 214 -14.74 16.23 3.35
CA LEU A 214 -13.46 16.87 3.65
C LEU A 214 -12.33 16.05 3.04
N PHE A 215 -11.48 16.68 2.25
CA PHE A 215 -10.22 16.09 1.80
C PHE A 215 -9.07 16.71 2.57
N VAL A 216 -8.38 15.90 3.37
CA VAL A 216 -7.28 16.36 4.25
C VAL A 216 -5.97 15.63 3.95
N ASP A 217 -4.84 16.35 4.10
CA ASP A 217 -3.48 15.83 3.89
C ASP A 217 -3.02 14.99 5.09
N ILE A 218 -3.57 13.78 5.22
CA ILE A 218 -3.05 12.74 6.10
C ILE A 218 -2.16 11.82 5.29
N ARG A 219 -0.85 11.86 5.56
CA ARG A 219 0.17 11.09 4.83
C ARG A 219 0.48 9.77 5.50
N LEU A 220 0.25 8.68 4.78
CA LEU A 220 0.63 7.32 5.17
C LEU A 220 2.06 6.95 4.75
N GLY A 221 2.63 7.65 3.77
CA GLY A 221 3.99 7.43 3.27
C GLY A 221 4.12 6.24 2.30
N SER A 222 3.00 5.64 1.90
CA SER A 222 2.92 4.46 1.03
C SER A 222 2.08 4.66 -0.23
N GLU A 223 1.58 5.87 -0.45
CA GLU A 223 0.65 6.24 -1.53
C GLU A 223 1.28 6.18 -2.93
N GLY A 224 2.61 6.19 -2.98
CA GLY A 224 3.38 6.00 -4.21
C GLY A 224 3.22 7.17 -5.16
N ARG A 225 2.43 6.99 -6.23
CA ARG A 225 2.13 8.02 -7.24
C ARG A 225 0.87 8.82 -6.94
N ALA A 226 0.02 8.32 -6.03
CA ALA A 226 -1.19 9.01 -5.64
C ALA A 226 -0.86 10.18 -4.72
N ARG A 227 -1.59 11.29 -4.86
CA ARG A 227 -1.55 12.39 -3.89
C ARG A 227 -1.98 11.84 -2.52
N PRO A 228 -1.16 12.00 -1.46
CA PRO A 228 -1.60 11.69 -0.10
C PRO A 228 -2.87 12.49 0.24
N MET A 229 -3.90 11.78 0.66
CA MET A 229 -5.23 12.34 0.87
C MET A 229 -6.08 11.35 1.65
N THR A 230 -6.79 11.84 2.65
CA THR A 230 -7.92 11.14 3.28
C THR A 230 -9.21 11.87 2.96
N GLY A 231 -10.21 11.11 2.52
CA GLY A 231 -11.58 11.60 2.39
C GLY A 231 -12.34 11.29 3.68
N ILE A 232 -13.02 12.31 4.22
CA ILE A 232 -13.92 12.21 5.37
C ILE A 232 -15.29 12.67 4.89
N PHE A 233 -16.17 11.73 4.62
CA PHE A 233 -17.52 11.97 4.14
C PHE A 233 -18.50 12.05 5.31
N ILE A 234 -19.11 13.23 5.45
CA ILE A 234 -20.18 13.52 6.39
C ILE A 234 -21.50 13.39 5.61
N PRO A 235 -22.41 12.49 6.02
CA PRO A 235 -23.63 12.25 5.27
C PRO A 235 -24.71 13.32 5.50
N GLU A 236 -25.72 13.34 4.63
CA GLU A 236 -26.89 14.21 4.78
C GLU A 236 -27.57 14.03 6.13
N ASN A 237 -28.02 15.16 6.69
CA ASN A 237 -28.73 15.21 7.96
C ASN A 237 -27.94 14.52 9.09
N TYR A 238 -26.60 14.59 9.04
CA TYR A 238 -25.76 14.08 10.12
C TYR A 238 -26.03 14.84 11.42
N HIS A 239 -26.37 14.10 12.47
CA HIS A 239 -26.61 14.63 13.81
C HIS A 239 -25.33 14.54 14.64
N THR A 240 -24.84 15.68 15.14
CA THR A 240 -23.68 15.68 16.03
C THR A 240 -24.02 15.01 17.37
N MET A 241 -23.11 14.17 17.85
CA MET A 241 -23.24 13.40 19.08
C MET A 241 -21.98 13.53 19.94
N PRO A 242 -22.04 13.29 21.27
CA PRO A 242 -20.85 13.29 22.12
C PRO A 242 -19.76 12.29 21.69
N SER A 243 -20.15 11.26 20.93
CA SER A 243 -19.27 10.26 20.33
C SER A 243 -19.51 10.13 18.82
N VAL A 244 -18.43 10.08 18.04
CA VAL A 244 -18.48 9.94 16.57
C VAL A 244 -18.30 8.48 16.17
N ASP A 245 -19.32 7.89 15.55
CA ASP A 245 -19.20 6.58 14.92
C ASP A 245 -18.55 6.70 13.53
N LEU A 246 -17.63 5.78 13.24
CA LEU A 246 -16.80 5.81 12.03
C LEU A 246 -16.89 4.51 11.23
N ILE A 247 -16.97 4.61 9.90
CA ILE A 247 -16.60 3.53 8.97
C ILE A 247 -15.23 3.88 8.39
N LEU A 248 -14.21 3.07 8.65
CA LEU A 248 -12.90 3.17 8.00
C LEU A 248 -12.83 2.18 6.83
N TYR A 249 -12.89 2.70 5.61
CA TYR A 249 -12.83 1.90 4.38
C TYR A 249 -11.42 1.84 3.78
N LEU A 250 -10.92 0.63 3.58
CA LEU A 250 -9.59 0.33 3.06
C LEU A 250 -9.69 -0.29 1.66
N HIS A 251 -9.36 0.50 0.64
CA HIS A 251 -9.59 0.11 -0.74
C HIS A 251 -8.56 -0.90 -1.30
N GLY A 252 -8.96 -1.59 -2.37
CA GLY A 252 -8.15 -2.55 -3.11
C GLY A 252 -7.03 -1.97 -3.99
N PHE A 253 -6.40 -2.86 -4.75
CA PHE A 253 -5.37 -2.50 -5.72
C PHE A 253 -5.90 -1.57 -6.81
N LYS A 254 -5.07 -0.65 -7.27
CA LYS A 254 -5.36 0.26 -8.37
C LYS A 254 -4.60 -0.24 -9.61
N THR A 255 -5.31 -0.54 -10.69
CA THR A 255 -4.67 -0.99 -11.95
C THR A 255 -4.73 0.12 -13.01
N PRO A 256 -3.69 0.26 -13.87
CA PRO A 256 -3.71 1.23 -14.96
C PRO A 256 -4.77 0.95 -16.05
N LYS A 257 -5.44 -0.21 -16.00
CA LYS A 257 -6.42 -0.64 -17.00
C LYS A 257 -7.77 0.08 -16.88
N ILE A 258 -8.03 0.77 -15.78
CA ILE A 258 -9.22 1.63 -15.64
C ILE A 258 -8.92 2.96 -16.34
N ARG A 259 -8.82 2.93 -17.68
CA ARG A 259 -9.02 4.13 -18.49
C ARG A 259 -10.47 4.55 -18.29
N ALA A 260 -10.71 5.85 -18.08
CA ALA A 260 -12.04 6.43 -18.16
C ALA A 260 -12.71 5.89 -19.43
N THR A 261 -13.76 5.09 -19.26
CA THR A 261 -14.53 4.64 -20.41
C THR A 261 -15.35 5.81 -20.93
N PRO A 262 -15.59 5.93 -22.24
CA PRO A 262 -16.38 7.04 -22.82
C PRO A 262 -17.85 7.06 -22.38
N ALA A 263 -18.30 6.10 -21.57
CA ALA A 263 -19.70 5.84 -21.27
C ALA A 263 -20.26 6.61 -20.07
N ASN A 264 -19.61 7.67 -19.58
CA ASN A 264 -20.26 8.55 -18.60
C ASN A 264 -19.76 10.00 -18.65
N PRO A 265 -20.59 10.95 -19.10
CA PRO A 265 -20.32 12.37 -18.97
C PRO A 265 -20.85 12.83 -17.61
N HIS A 266 -20.04 12.75 -16.55
CA HIS A 266 -20.29 13.57 -15.36
C HIS A 266 -19.51 14.89 -15.48
N PRO A 267 -20.09 16.02 -15.06
CA PRO A 267 -19.52 17.34 -15.26
C PRO A 267 -18.24 17.48 -14.45
N GLN A 268 -17.15 17.84 -15.14
CA GLN A 268 -15.81 18.11 -14.61
C GLN A 268 -15.17 16.92 -13.86
N GLN A 269 -14.37 16.13 -14.57
CA GLN A 269 -13.41 15.22 -13.92
C GLN A 269 -12.53 16.03 -12.96
N PRO A 270 -12.38 15.63 -11.68
CA PRO A 270 -11.50 16.34 -10.76
C PRO A 270 -10.05 16.31 -11.28
N PRO A 271 -9.22 17.31 -10.96
CA PRO A 271 -7.82 17.42 -11.42
C PRO A 271 -6.88 16.37 -10.81
N ASP A 272 -7.40 15.22 -10.39
CA ASP A 272 -6.66 14.10 -9.80
C ASP A 272 -6.19 13.13 -10.89
N PRO A 273 -4.88 12.87 -11.04
CA PRO A 273 -4.30 12.03 -12.09
C PRO A 273 -4.65 10.52 -12.00
N GLY A 274 -5.64 10.14 -11.18
CA GLY A 274 -6.34 8.84 -11.30
C GLY A 274 -6.06 7.82 -10.19
N TRP A 275 -5.62 8.26 -9.01
CA TRP A 275 -5.12 7.31 -8.01
C TRP A 275 -5.38 7.70 -6.55
N SER A 276 -5.97 8.85 -6.23
CA SER A 276 -6.35 9.16 -4.84
C SER A 276 -7.71 8.57 -4.47
N ILE A 277 -8.08 8.70 -3.20
CA ILE A 277 -9.43 8.37 -2.74
C ILE A 277 -10.50 9.24 -3.39
N ASN A 278 -10.19 10.49 -3.76
CA ASN A 278 -11.12 11.37 -4.48
C ASN A 278 -11.50 10.74 -5.83
N TRP A 279 -10.53 10.36 -6.66
CA TRP A 279 -10.82 9.64 -7.90
C TRP A 279 -11.53 8.30 -7.67
N TYR A 280 -11.18 7.59 -6.60
CA TYR A 280 -11.73 6.27 -6.28
C TYR A 280 -13.25 6.32 -6.05
N TRP A 281 -13.77 7.27 -5.28
CA TRP A 281 -15.20 7.37 -5.00
C TRP A 281 -16.05 7.87 -6.18
N HIS A 282 -15.46 8.52 -7.17
CA HIS A 282 -16.18 8.98 -8.36
C HIS A 282 -16.37 7.88 -9.43
N GLN A 283 -15.98 6.63 -9.16
CA GLN A 283 -16.27 5.52 -10.06
C GLN A 283 -17.65 4.92 -9.75
N PRO A 284 -18.50 4.60 -10.75
CA PRO A 284 -19.87 4.13 -10.52
C PRO A 284 -20.01 2.93 -9.58
N ILE A 285 -19.06 1.99 -9.63
CA ILE A 285 -19.06 0.79 -8.76
C ILE A 285 -18.51 1.04 -7.35
N ARG A 286 -18.22 2.31 -7.01
CA ARG A 286 -17.58 2.75 -5.75
C ARG A 286 -18.34 3.88 -5.08
N ALA A 287 -19.65 3.97 -5.33
CA ALA A 287 -20.60 4.93 -4.77
C ALA A 287 -20.87 4.68 -3.26
N PHE A 288 -19.80 4.66 -2.46
CA PHE A 288 -19.87 4.34 -1.03
C PHE A 288 -20.43 5.48 -0.20
N ARG A 289 -20.23 6.74 -0.62
CA ARG A 289 -20.77 7.93 0.04
C ARG A 289 -22.30 7.92 -0.05
N GLU A 290 -22.79 7.70 -1.26
CA GLU A 290 -24.20 7.54 -1.61
C GLU A 290 -24.81 6.37 -0.83
N GLY A 291 -24.09 5.27 -0.68
CA GLY A 291 -24.53 4.15 0.15
C GLY A 291 -24.64 4.49 1.65
N VAL A 292 -23.78 5.36 2.18
CA VAL A 292 -23.89 5.87 3.57
C VAL A 292 -25.05 6.84 3.72
N ASN A 293 -25.34 7.67 2.70
CA ASN A 293 -26.56 8.48 2.65
C ASN A 293 -27.81 7.60 2.64
N ASN A 294 -27.89 6.65 1.71
CA ASN A 294 -29.04 5.76 1.56
C ASN A 294 -29.23 4.81 2.76
N GLY A 295 -28.16 4.55 3.51
CA GLY A 295 -28.20 3.72 4.72
C GLY A 295 -28.91 4.37 5.91
N GLN A 296 -29.10 5.70 5.91
CA GLN A 296 -29.80 6.46 6.96
C GLN A 296 -29.27 6.20 8.38
N LYS A 297 -27.96 5.94 8.52
CA LYS A 297 -27.27 5.72 9.81
C LYS A 297 -26.35 6.87 10.18
N ASN A 298 -26.30 7.26 11.44
CA ASN A 298 -25.53 8.41 11.90
C ASN A 298 -24.05 8.08 12.07
N VAL A 299 -23.35 7.91 10.94
CA VAL A 299 -21.96 7.43 10.87
C VAL A 299 -21.18 8.18 9.80
N ILE A 300 -19.92 8.51 10.09
CA ILE A 300 -19.01 9.21 9.16
C ILE A 300 -18.15 8.18 8.43
N LEU A 301 -18.04 8.31 7.11
CA LEU A 301 -17.18 7.45 6.29
C LEU A 301 -15.80 8.08 6.11
N VAL A 302 -14.77 7.34 6.48
CA VAL A 302 -13.38 7.73 6.37
C VAL A 302 -12.68 6.76 5.42
N ALA A 303 -11.94 7.28 4.45
CA ALA A 303 -11.08 6.43 3.65
C ALA A 303 -9.75 7.13 3.29
N PRO A 304 -8.60 6.50 3.61
CA PRO A 304 -7.32 6.98 3.15
C PRO A 304 -7.08 6.60 1.69
N THR A 305 -6.22 7.36 1.05
CA THR A 305 -5.52 6.92 -0.16
C THR A 305 -4.47 5.89 0.25
N LEU A 306 -4.71 4.61 -0.06
CA LEU A 306 -3.68 3.57 -0.01
C LEU A 306 -2.88 3.56 -1.31
N GLY A 307 -1.66 3.02 -1.23
CA GLY A 307 -0.78 2.84 -2.37
C GLY A 307 -1.39 1.95 -3.46
N GLN A 308 -0.71 1.91 -4.62
CA GLN A 308 -1.13 1.14 -5.79
C GLN A 308 -1.53 -0.31 -5.47
N PHE A 309 -0.83 -0.96 -4.53
CA PHE A 309 -1.10 -2.33 -4.09
C PHE A 309 -1.67 -2.37 -2.67
N SER A 310 -2.59 -1.45 -2.34
CA SER A 310 -3.19 -1.31 -0.99
C SER A 310 -2.17 -1.12 0.13
N ALA A 311 -0.99 -0.58 -0.17
CA ALA A 311 0.03 -0.31 0.83
C ALA A 311 -0.47 0.80 1.78
N SER A 312 -0.50 0.48 3.07
CA SER A 312 -1.08 1.30 4.15
C SER A 312 -0.06 2.06 4.99
N GLY A 313 1.23 1.81 4.82
CA GLY A 313 2.31 2.62 5.38
C GLY A 313 2.15 2.83 6.89
N ALA A 314 2.20 4.09 7.31
CA ALA A 314 2.11 4.52 8.70
C ALA A 314 0.84 4.04 9.41
N LEU A 315 -0.28 3.84 8.71
CA LEU A 315 -1.56 3.41 9.31
C LEU A 315 -1.42 2.06 10.05
N THR A 316 -0.65 1.14 9.49
CA THR A 316 -0.45 -0.22 10.03
C THR A 316 0.80 -0.36 10.89
N GLN A 317 1.49 0.74 11.19
CA GLN A 317 2.63 0.75 12.12
C GLN A 317 2.13 0.89 13.58
N ALA A 318 3.02 0.66 14.54
CA ALA A 318 2.70 0.85 15.96
C ALA A 318 2.24 2.30 16.23
N GLY A 319 1.09 2.45 16.90
CA GLY A 319 0.44 3.74 17.14
C GLY A 319 -0.10 4.44 15.89
N GLY A 320 0.00 3.81 14.72
CA GLY A 320 -0.42 4.36 13.44
C GLY A 320 -1.93 4.54 13.32
N PHE A 321 -2.70 3.60 13.86
CA PHE A 321 -4.15 3.67 13.85
C PHE A 321 -4.66 4.79 14.75
N ASP A 322 -4.08 4.89 15.95
CA ASP A 322 -4.43 5.93 16.92
C ASP A 322 -4.16 7.33 16.36
N ARG A 323 -2.96 7.55 15.81
CA ARG A 323 -2.61 8.83 15.18
C ARG A 323 -3.52 9.16 13.98
N TYR A 324 -3.85 8.17 13.17
CA TYR A 324 -4.71 8.38 12.00
C TYR A 324 -6.11 8.83 12.41
N ILE A 325 -6.72 8.15 13.38
CA ILE A 325 -8.05 8.52 13.88
C ILE A 325 -8.00 9.88 14.61
N ASP A 326 -6.94 10.20 15.34
CA ASP A 326 -6.78 11.52 15.98
C ASP A 326 -6.75 12.65 14.94
N GLN A 327 -6.06 12.45 13.81
CA GLN A 327 -6.04 13.43 12.73
C GLN A 327 -7.41 13.58 12.05
N VAL A 328 -8.17 12.49 11.92
CA VAL A 328 -9.56 12.52 11.43
C VAL A 328 -10.45 13.32 12.38
N MET A 329 -10.36 13.06 13.68
CA MET A 329 -11.14 13.79 14.70
C MET A 329 -10.74 15.26 14.74
N ALA A 330 -9.44 15.57 14.65
CA ALA A 330 -8.95 16.95 14.55
C ALA A 330 -9.55 17.68 13.33
N ALA A 331 -9.59 17.03 12.16
CA ALA A 331 -10.23 17.58 10.97
C ALA A 331 -11.73 17.83 11.17
N LEU A 332 -12.46 16.92 11.82
CA LEU A 332 -13.89 17.08 12.11
C LEU A 332 -14.16 18.26 13.07
N THR A 333 -13.28 18.48 14.04
CA THR A 333 -13.40 19.59 15.01
C THR A 333 -12.91 20.94 14.50
N THR A 334 -12.17 20.97 13.39
CA THR A 334 -11.68 22.23 12.80
C THR A 334 -12.45 22.63 11.55
N TYR A 335 -12.86 21.66 10.74
CA TYR A 335 -13.49 21.92 9.43
C TYR A 335 -14.86 21.25 9.26
N GLY A 336 -15.19 20.29 10.12
CA GLY A 336 -16.41 19.48 10.03
C GLY A 336 -17.54 19.98 10.94
N PRO A 337 -18.52 19.11 11.24
CA PRO A 337 -19.71 19.50 12.01
C PRO A 337 -19.44 19.73 13.52
N TYR A 338 -18.21 19.45 13.99
CA TYR A 338 -17.83 19.54 15.40
C TYR A 338 -16.95 20.76 15.70
N ILE A 339 -17.07 21.85 14.91
CA ILE A 339 -16.29 23.07 15.11
C ILE A 339 -16.41 23.57 16.56
N GLY A 340 -15.26 23.71 17.22
CA GLY A 340 -15.17 24.17 18.62
C GLY A 340 -15.63 23.15 19.66
N GLN A 341 -15.94 21.91 19.26
CA GLN A 341 -16.34 20.82 20.15
C GLN A 341 -15.20 19.82 20.33
N SER A 342 -15.35 18.91 21.29
CA SER A 342 -14.38 17.84 21.57
C SER A 342 -15.09 16.49 21.71
N PRO A 343 -15.69 15.98 20.63
CA PRO A 343 -16.35 14.69 20.67
C PRO A 343 -15.34 13.56 20.85
N THR A 344 -15.79 12.46 21.44
CA THR A 344 -15.00 11.22 21.55
C THR A 344 -15.19 10.35 20.31
N VAL A 345 -14.34 9.33 20.14
CA VAL A 345 -14.57 8.29 19.12
C VAL A 345 -15.55 7.27 19.71
N GLY A 346 -16.62 7.00 18.98
CA GLY A 346 -17.62 5.99 19.28
C GLY A 346 -17.26 4.64 18.69
N ASN A 347 -18.23 3.98 18.05
CA ASN A 347 -18.06 2.70 17.40
C ASN A 347 -17.27 2.83 16.10
N ILE A 348 -16.39 1.87 15.83
CA ILE A 348 -15.64 1.77 14.59
C ILE A 348 -16.09 0.55 13.80
N ILE A 349 -16.33 0.75 12.51
CA ILE A 349 -16.48 -0.31 11.53
C ILE A 349 -15.24 -0.29 10.65
N LEU A 350 -14.52 -1.40 10.58
CA LEU A 350 -13.48 -1.56 9.58
C LEU A 350 -14.08 -2.23 8.35
N ALA A 351 -13.89 -1.64 7.18
CA ALA A 351 -14.34 -2.23 5.93
C ALA A 351 -13.20 -2.27 4.92
N SER A 352 -13.16 -3.29 4.06
CA SER A 352 -12.12 -3.37 3.05
C SER A 352 -12.53 -4.14 1.81
N HIS A 353 -11.88 -3.82 0.70
CA HIS A 353 -12.00 -4.56 -0.55
C HIS A 353 -10.65 -5.06 -1.02
N SER A 354 -10.63 -6.25 -1.61
CA SER A 354 -9.47 -6.78 -2.30
C SER A 354 -8.19 -6.78 -1.42
N GLY A 355 -7.08 -6.21 -1.90
CA GLY A 355 -5.84 -6.03 -1.13
C GLY A 355 -5.97 -5.23 0.17
N GLY A 356 -7.05 -4.45 0.34
CA GLY A 356 -7.34 -3.74 1.60
C GLY A 356 -7.66 -4.67 2.78
N GLY A 357 -7.92 -5.96 2.53
CA GLY A 357 -8.14 -6.95 3.59
C GLY A 357 -6.93 -7.12 4.52
N TYR A 358 -5.71 -7.00 3.99
CA TYR A 358 -4.48 -7.11 4.79
C TYR A 358 -4.38 -5.98 5.84
N PRO A 359 -4.42 -4.68 5.47
CA PRO A 359 -4.38 -3.63 6.47
C PRO A 359 -5.58 -3.68 7.43
N MET A 360 -6.77 -4.07 6.96
CA MET A 360 -7.93 -4.28 7.83
C MET A 360 -7.63 -5.28 8.95
N ARG A 361 -7.05 -6.44 8.60
CA ARG A 361 -6.67 -7.48 9.56
C ARG A 361 -5.62 -7.00 10.55
N VAL A 362 -4.60 -6.26 10.07
CA VAL A 362 -3.56 -5.68 10.93
C VAL A 362 -4.14 -4.70 11.94
N LEU A 363 -5.06 -3.83 11.53
CA LEU A 363 -5.73 -2.88 12.42
C LEU A 363 -6.57 -3.62 13.48
N ALA A 364 -7.40 -4.57 13.04
CA ALA A 364 -8.29 -5.34 13.92
C ALA A 364 -7.54 -6.17 14.97
N LEU A 365 -6.35 -6.69 14.63
CA LEU A 365 -5.51 -7.49 15.52
C LEU A 365 -4.52 -6.66 16.35
N SER A 366 -4.44 -5.34 16.13
CA SER A 366 -3.50 -4.49 16.85
C SER A 366 -3.96 -4.20 18.27
N ASN A 367 -3.03 -3.95 19.19
CA ASN A 367 -3.35 -3.50 20.55
C ASN A 367 -3.15 -1.98 20.65
N GLN A 368 -4.14 -1.22 20.17
CA GLN A 368 -4.12 0.25 20.10
C GLN A 368 -5.34 0.83 20.81
N ARG A 369 -5.29 2.13 21.16
CA ARG A 369 -6.34 2.80 21.95
C ARG A 369 -7.72 2.64 21.33
N TYR A 370 -7.82 2.71 20.01
CA TYR A 370 -9.10 2.60 19.31
C TYR A 370 -9.49 1.18 18.88
N THR A 371 -8.62 0.17 19.01
CA THR A 371 -8.97 -1.22 18.65
C THR A 371 -10.21 -1.73 19.41
N PRO A 372 -10.37 -1.52 20.74
CA PRO A 372 -11.54 -1.98 21.48
C PRO A 372 -12.88 -1.36 21.03
N LEU A 373 -12.84 -0.30 20.22
CA LEU A 373 -14.03 0.36 19.69
C LEU A 373 -14.54 -0.29 18.40
N ILE A 374 -13.79 -1.25 17.82
CA ILE A 374 -14.20 -1.95 16.60
C ILE A 374 -15.40 -2.86 16.91
N ARG A 375 -16.56 -2.57 16.29
CA ARG A 375 -17.79 -3.36 16.44
C ARG A 375 -18.05 -4.29 15.27
N GLU A 376 -17.66 -3.89 14.07
CA GLU A 376 -17.77 -4.76 12.90
C GLU A 376 -16.54 -4.68 12.00
N CYS A 377 -16.23 -5.81 11.35
CA CYS A 377 -15.26 -5.92 10.27
C CYS A 377 -15.96 -6.45 9.01
N TRP A 378 -15.86 -5.73 7.89
CA TRP A 378 -16.48 -6.06 6.61
C TRP A 378 -15.41 -6.32 5.54
N GLY A 379 -15.20 -7.58 5.19
CA GLY A 379 -14.29 -7.98 4.13
C GLY A 379 -15.01 -8.28 2.83
N PHE A 380 -14.72 -7.54 1.78
CA PHE A 380 -15.28 -7.72 0.44
C PHE A 380 -14.22 -8.31 -0.49
N ASP A 381 -14.38 -9.59 -0.80
CA ASP A 381 -13.50 -10.40 -1.65
C ASP A 381 -12.02 -10.14 -1.36
N CYS A 382 -11.63 -10.30 -0.09
CA CYS A 382 -10.35 -9.81 0.43
C CYS A 382 -9.50 -10.85 1.19
N THR A 383 -9.95 -12.11 1.29
CA THR A 383 -9.25 -13.17 2.03
C THR A 383 -8.17 -13.85 1.18
N TYR A 384 -7.13 -13.10 0.79
CA TYR A 384 -6.02 -13.60 -0.03
C TYR A 384 -4.84 -14.14 0.78
N ASN A 385 -4.74 -13.70 2.03
CA ASN A 385 -3.55 -13.87 2.85
C ASN A 385 -3.69 -15.11 3.70
N THR A 386 -2.66 -15.92 3.76
CA THR A 386 -2.60 -17.01 4.73
C THR A 386 -2.85 -16.49 6.13
N GLY A 387 -3.59 -17.29 6.91
CA GLY A 387 -4.05 -16.90 8.22
C GLY A 387 -5.30 -16.03 8.20
N ASP A 388 -5.80 -15.59 7.04
CA ASP A 388 -7.10 -14.90 6.98
C ASP A 388 -8.23 -15.79 7.51
N ASP A 389 -8.11 -17.11 7.48
CA ASP A 389 -9.05 -18.00 8.15
C ASP A 389 -8.83 -18.05 9.67
N THR A 390 -7.63 -18.43 10.08
CA THR A 390 -7.34 -18.69 11.49
C THR A 390 -7.24 -17.43 12.34
N GLU A 391 -6.62 -16.35 11.85
CA GLU A 391 -6.47 -15.09 12.61
C GLU A 391 -7.79 -14.35 12.74
N TRP A 392 -8.63 -14.33 11.69
CA TRP A 392 -9.97 -13.76 11.78
C TRP A 392 -10.89 -14.58 12.68
N ALA A 393 -10.81 -15.91 12.65
CA ALA A 393 -11.54 -16.75 13.60
C ALA A 393 -11.09 -16.48 15.05
N GLN A 394 -9.79 -16.35 15.29
CA GLN A 394 -9.27 -15.97 16.61
C GLN A 394 -9.72 -14.57 17.04
N TRP A 395 -9.70 -13.59 16.12
CA TRP A 395 -10.22 -12.25 16.40
C TRP A 395 -11.69 -12.30 16.79
N ALA A 396 -12.51 -13.02 16.03
CA ALA A 396 -13.94 -13.16 16.30
C ALA A 396 -14.19 -13.83 17.66
N ARG A 397 -13.45 -14.89 18.01
CA ARG A 397 -13.50 -15.54 19.32
C ARG A 397 -13.09 -14.61 20.47
N ARG A 398 -12.07 -13.76 20.27
CA ARG A 398 -11.62 -12.78 21.27
C ARG A 398 -12.57 -11.58 21.43
N ASN A 399 -13.42 -11.33 20.44
CA ASN A 399 -14.33 -10.19 20.42
C ASN A 399 -15.80 -10.65 20.23
N PRO A 400 -16.38 -11.40 21.19
CA PRO A 400 -17.72 -11.97 21.04
C PRO A 400 -18.83 -10.93 20.87
N GLY A 401 -18.61 -9.68 21.31
CA GLY A 401 -19.52 -8.55 21.10
C GLY A 401 -19.35 -7.82 19.75
N ALA A 402 -18.34 -8.17 18.95
CA ALA A 402 -18.12 -7.65 17.61
C ALA A 402 -18.54 -8.67 16.54
N ARG A 403 -18.71 -8.25 15.29
CA ARG A 403 -19.11 -9.13 14.18
C ARG A 403 -18.13 -9.08 13.02
N LEU A 404 -17.86 -10.23 12.41
CA LEU A 404 -17.06 -10.33 11.19
C LEU A 404 -17.92 -10.79 10.03
N TYR A 405 -17.89 -10.03 8.93
CA TYR A 405 -18.57 -10.36 7.68
C TYR A 405 -17.56 -10.51 6.56
N ILE A 406 -17.52 -11.66 5.91
CA ILE A 406 -16.68 -11.93 4.73
C ILE A 406 -17.56 -12.30 3.55
N TYR A 407 -17.50 -11.48 2.50
CA TYR A 407 -18.15 -11.71 1.22
C TYR A 407 -17.10 -12.13 0.22
N TYR A 408 -17.35 -13.17 -0.57
CA TYR A 408 -16.33 -13.67 -1.51
C TYR A 408 -16.98 -14.26 -2.76
N ILE A 409 -16.24 -14.30 -3.88
CA ILE A 409 -16.71 -14.96 -5.11
C ILE A 409 -16.36 -16.45 -5.09
N ARG A 410 -17.33 -17.34 -5.29
CA ARG A 410 -17.11 -18.80 -5.38
C ARG A 410 -16.08 -19.10 -6.45
N LYS A 411 -15.18 -20.05 -6.15
CA LYS A 411 -14.08 -20.48 -7.03
C LYS A 411 -13.09 -19.35 -7.38
N SER A 412 -13.14 -18.19 -6.71
CA SER A 412 -12.11 -17.15 -6.85
C SER A 412 -10.88 -17.47 -5.99
N GLY A 413 -9.83 -16.66 -6.13
CA GLY A 413 -8.61 -16.77 -5.32
C GLY A 413 -8.82 -16.57 -3.80
N THR A 414 -9.93 -15.95 -3.38
CA THR A 414 -10.28 -15.72 -1.97
C THR A 414 -11.12 -16.84 -1.37
N ALA A 415 -11.81 -17.61 -2.23
CA ALA A 415 -12.81 -18.60 -1.84
C ALA A 415 -12.29 -19.63 -0.85
N ARG A 416 -11.10 -20.17 -1.13
CA ARG A 416 -10.49 -21.22 -0.29
C ARG A 416 -10.38 -20.79 1.18
N LEU A 417 -9.94 -19.56 1.44
CA LEU A 417 -9.73 -19.06 2.79
C LEU A 417 -11.05 -18.58 3.43
N ALA A 418 -11.95 -18.00 2.66
CA ALA A 418 -13.29 -17.66 3.16
C ALA A 418 -14.06 -18.92 3.60
N GLU A 419 -14.02 -19.99 2.81
CA GLU A 419 -14.65 -21.27 3.14
C GLU A 419 -13.96 -21.98 4.30
N SER A 420 -12.64 -21.84 4.42
CA SER A 420 -11.87 -22.32 5.59
C SER A 420 -12.30 -21.58 6.85
N LEU A 421 -12.38 -20.26 6.80
CA LEU A 421 -12.87 -19.40 7.89
C LEU A 421 -14.30 -19.80 8.31
N GLN A 422 -15.19 -20.07 7.35
CA GLN A 422 -16.55 -20.51 7.65
C GLN A 422 -16.58 -21.81 8.46
N ARG A 423 -15.67 -22.75 8.18
CA ARG A 423 -15.57 -24.03 8.89
C ARG A 423 -15.06 -23.91 10.32
N GLU A 424 -14.47 -22.77 10.70
CA GLU A 424 -14.04 -22.51 12.08
C GLU A 424 -15.20 -22.42 13.09
N GLY A 425 -16.45 -22.31 12.60
CA GLY A 425 -17.66 -22.45 13.42
C GLY A 425 -17.85 -21.36 14.47
N VAL A 426 -17.28 -20.16 14.23
CA VAL A 426 -17.35 -19.04 15.17
C VAL A 426 -18.72 -18.33 15.05
N SER A 427 -19.41 -18.13 16.17
CA SER A 427 -20.82 -17.68 16.17
C SER A 427 -21.07 -16.25 15.71
N ASN A 428 -20.09 -15.36 15.88
CA ASN A 428 -20.13 -13.96 15.44
C ASN A 428 -19.45 -13.71 14.09
N LEU A 429 -19.24 -14.77 13.31
CA LEU A 429 -18.74 -14.74 11.94
C LEU A 429 -19.88 -15.01 10.94
N THR A 430 -19.91 -14.28 9.84
CA THR A 430 -20.80 -14.51 8.71
C THR A 430 -19.99 -14.52 7.42
N VAL A 431 -19.95 -15.66 6.74
CA VAL A 431 -19.27 -15.82 5.45
C VAL A 431 -20.32 -16.06 4.36
N VAL A 432 -20.29 -15.24 3.31
CA VAL A 432 -21.27 -15.25 2.22
C VAL A 432 -20.58 -15.41 0.88
N ALA A 433 -20.97 -16.46 0.15
CA ALA A 433 -20.43 -16.81 -1.15
C ALA A 433 -21.28 -16.23 -2.30
N LEU A 434 -20.62 -15.63 -3.29
CA LEU A 434 -21.19 -15.05 -4.51
C LEU A 434 -20.95 -15.95 -5.76
N PRO A 435 -21.74 -15.84 -6.83
CA PRO A 435 -22.91 -14.98 -6.93
C PRO A 435 -24.11 -15.54 -6.15
N LEU A 436 -25.01 -14.65 -5.76
CA LEU A 436 -26.36 -15.01 -5.34
C LEU A 436 -27.11 -15.64 -6.54
N PRO A 437 -28.15 -16.47 -6.30
CA PRO A 437 -28.96 -17.02 -7.37
C PRO A 437 -29.42 -15.90 -8.34
N ARG A 438 -29.17 -16.10 -9.65
CA ARG A 438 -29.50 -15.18 -10.75
C ARG A 438 -28.64 -13.89 -10.86
N GLN A 439 -27.50 -13.80 -10.18
CA GLN A 439 -26.57 -12.67 -10.34
C GLN A 439 -25.24 -13.12 -10.98
N SER A 440 -24.61 -12.24 -11.75
CA SER A 440 -23.20 -12.36 -12.15
C SER A 440 -22.49 -11.13 -11.63
N ILE A 441 -21.51 -11.31 -10.75
CA ILE A 441 -20.81 -10.23 -10.05
C ILE A 441 -19.32 -10.38 -10.31
N VAL A 442 -18.68 -9.29 -10.72
CA VAL A 442 -17.22 -9.23 -10.85
C VAL A 442 -16.58 -8.73 -9.55
N HIS A 443 -15.30 -9.03 -9.36
CA HIS A 443 -14.51 -8.69 -8.17
C HIS A 443 -14.75 -7.28 -7.60
N ASP A 444 -14.76 -6.26 -8.46
CA ASP A 444 -14.89 -4.86 -8.05
C ASP A 444 -16.32 -4.46 -7.63
N GLN A 445 -17.32 -5.30 -7.91
CA GLN A 445 -18.72 -5.06 -7.54
C GLN A 445 -19.09 -5.65 -6.17
N VAL A 446 -18.29 -6.57 -5.62
CA VAL A 446 -18.58 -7.22 -4.34
C VAL A 446 -18.87 -6.23 -3.20
N PRO A 447 -18.10 -5.14 -3.03
CA PRO A 447 -18.40 -4.15 -2.00
C PRO A 447 -19.79 -3.53 -2.18
N ILE A 448 -20.07 -3.00 -3.38
CA ILE A 448 -21.30 -2.23 -3.61
C ILE A 448 -22.57 -3.11 -3.52
N THR A 449 -22.46 -4.42 -3.78
CA THR A 449 -23.55 -5.38 -3.59
C THR A 449 -24.05 -5.46 -2.14
N TYR A 450 -23.15 -5.32 -1.16
CA TYR A 450 -23.48 -5.55 0.26
C TYR A 450 -23.35 -4.31 1.13
N TRP A 451 -22.77 -3.23 0.60
CA TRP A 451 -22.50 -2.00 1.33
C TRP A 451 -23.74 -1.44 2.04
N LEU A 452 -24.82 -1.21 1.29
CA LEU A 452 -26.06 -0.66 1.83
C LEU A 452 -26.72 -1.62 2.85
N PRO A 453 -26.94 -2.91 2.54
CA PRO A 453 -27.45 -3.87 3.53
C PRO A 453 -26.59 -4.03 4.79
N ARG A 454 -25.28 -3.75 4.73
CA ARG A 454 -24.41 -3.75 5.92
C ARG A 454 -24.61 -2.53 6.78
N ILE A 455 -24.67 -1.34 6.18
CA ILE A 455 -24.95 -0.11 6.92
C ILE A 455 -26.31 -0.20 7.61
N GLN A 456 -27.36 -0.62 6.89
CA GLN A 456 -28.70 -0.79 7.47
C GLN A 456 -28.73 -1.85 8.59
N GLY A 457 -27.96 -2.93 8.44
CA GLY A 457 -27.88 -4.03 9.40
C GLY A 457 -27.05 -3.75 10.66
N ALA A 458 -26.25 -2.67 10.67
CA ALA A 458 -25.45 -2.26 11.82
C ALA A 458 -26.36 -1.62 12.89
N SER A 459 -26.98 -2.44 13.73
CA SER A 459 -27.99 -2.05 14.71
C SER A 459 -27.49 -1.13 15.82
N PHE A 460 -26.19 -1.13 16.11
CA PHE A 460 -25.57 -0.25 17.11
C PHE A 460 -25.41 1.19 16.59
N LEU A 461 -25.52 1.42 15.28
CA LEU A 461 -25.55 2.76 14.72
C LEU A 461 -26.96 3.35 14.85
N LEU A 462 -27.02 4.56 15.39
CA LEU A 462 -28.26 5.34 15.47
C LEU A 462 -28.77 5.66 14.06
N ALA A 463 -30.08 5.80 13.92
CA ALA A 463 -30.66 6.36 12.70
C ALA A 463 -30.32 7.86 12.60
N ARG A 464 -30.23 8.37 11.38
CA ARG A 464 -30.26 9.82 11.13
C ARG A 464 -31.69 10.30 11.09
#